data_AF-A0A9P4HPE7-F1
#
_entry.id   AF-A0A9P4HPE7-F1
#
_cell.length_a   1.000
_cell.length_b   1.000
_cell.length_c   1.000
_cell.angle_alpha   90.00
_cell.angle_beta   90.00
_cell.angle_gamma   90.00
#
_symmetry.space_group_name_H-M   'P 1'
#
loop_
_entity.id
_entity.type
_entity.pdbx_description
1 polymer ?
#
loop_
_entity_poly.entity_id
_entity_poly.type
_entity_poly.pdbx_seq_one_letter_code
_entity_poly.pdbx_strand_id
1 'polypeptide(L)'
;MVRFTSIIAFLAMGTSILASPIAVEQTTSDLVARADINNKGSAVNAIGTIVNQTVTLVQQMVDEDIERRKEFTQKVSADVTAEFPGQSVIVCNVGYSLTGDGDQLVYSTSYNAKVGSDVTFDVIVFKSPKDFVRNGDGGFQNWAYNVDASCNEDGGHISCP
;
A
#
# COMPACT_ATOMS: atom_id res chain seq x y z
N MET A 1 -24.38 -60.60 37.53
CA MET A 1 -23.61 -60.47 36.27
C MET A 1 -22.34 -59.69 36.58
N VAL A 2 -21.24 -60.03 35.92
CA VAL A 2 -19.83 -59.81 36.28
C VAL A 2 -19.29 -58.46 35.75
N ARG A 3 -18.46 -57.76 36.57
CA ARG A 3 -17.31 -56.81 36.33
C ARG A 3 -17.39 -55.82 35.14
N PHE A 4 -16.88 -54.58 35.20
CA PHE A 4 -15.46 -54.20 35.32
C PHE A 4 -15.27 -52.72 35.70
N THR A 5 -14.29 -52.49 36.57
CA THR A 5 -13.54 -51.25 36.82
C THR A 5 -12.81 -50.78 35.56
N SER A 6 -12.68 -49.47 35.33
CA SER A 6 -11.41 -48.90 34.86
C SER A 6 -11.35 -47.38 35.05
N ILE A 7 -10.30 -46.95 35.75
CA ILE A 7 -9.82 -45.59 35.89
C ILE A 7 -8.83 -45.37 34.74
N ILE A 8 -8.99 -44.30 33.95
CA ILE A 8 -7.87 -43.72 33.20
C ILE A 8 -7.93 -42.21 33.33
N ALA A 9 -7.04 -41.68 34.17
CA ALA A 9 -6.59 -40.31 34.10
C ALA A 9 -5.59 -40.19 32.94
N PHE A 10 -5.72 -39.15 32.12
CA PHE A 10 -4.63 -38.68 31.26
C PHE A 10 -4.42 -37.18 31.52
N LEU A 11 -3.29 -36.90 32.17
CA LEU A 11 -2.56 -35.65 32.02
C LEU A 11 -1.98 -35.60 30.60
N ALA A 12 -2.22 -34.52 29.87
CA ALA A 12 -1.36 -34.03 28.80
C ALA A 12 -1.47 -32.50 28.86
N MET A 13 -0.60 -31.82 29.60
CA MET A 13 0.69 -31.26 29.14
C MET A 13 0.55 -30.43 27.86
N GLY A 14 0.90 -29.16 28.01
CA GLY A 14 0.64 -28.09 27.08
C GLY A 14 1.25 -28.28 25.70
N THR A 15 0.55 -27.71 24.73
CA THR A 15 1.14 -27.31 23.47
C THR A 15 1.03 -25.80 23.39
N SER A 16 2.17 -25.13 23.62
CA SER A 16 2.36 -23.74 23.24
C SER A 16 1.93 -23.60 21.78
N ILE A 17 0.93 -22.75 21.54
CA ILE A 17 0.60 -22.32 20.19
C ILE A 17 1.76 -21.41 19.78
N LEU A 18 2.72 -21.98 19.06
CA LEU A 18 3.67 -21.17 18.30
C LEU A 18 2.83 -20.35 17.34
N ALA A 19 2.82 -19.03 17.56
CA ALA A 19 2.35 -18.07 16.58
C ALA A 19 3.16 -18.31 15.31
N SER A 20 2.53 -18.93 14.32
CA SER A 20 3.08 -19.00 12.98
C SER A 20 3.42 -17.58 12.55
N PRO A 21 4.62 -17.33 11.97
CA PRO A 21 4.84 -16.07 11.28
C PRO A 21 3.76 -15.95 10.22
N ILE A 22 2.98 -14.87 10.30
CA ILE A 22 1.98 -14.50 9.30
C ILE A 22 2.74 -14.45 7.98
N ALA A 23 2.45 -15.40 7.10
CA ALA A 23 2.93 -15.37 5.74
C ALA A 23 2.34 -14.12 5.11
N VAL A 24 3.21 -13.17 4.77
CA VAL A 24 2.85 -11.98 3.99
C VAL A 24 2.48 -12.48 2.60
N GLU A 25 1.20 -12.71 2.36
CA GLU A 25 0.66 -13.00 1.03
C GLU A 25 0.58 -11.68 0.28
N GLN A 26 1.66 -11.35 -0.43
CA GLN A 26 1.76 -10.14 -1.23
C GLN A 26 1.34 -10.47 -2.67
N THR A 27 0.12 -10.09 -3.05
CA THR A 27 -0.39 -10.30 -4.42
C THR A 27 0.29 -9.34 -5.40
N THR A 28 0.85 -9.91 -6.46
CA THR A 28 1.61 -9.26 -7.54
C THR A 28 0.77 -8.29 -8.39
N SER A 29 1.33 -7.11 -8.66
CA SER A 29 0.73 -5.97 -9.38
C SER A 29 0.45 -6.21 -10.87
N ASP A 30 -0.72 -5.78 -11.34
CA ASP A 30 -1.07 -5.65 -12.76
C ASP A 30 -0.65 -4.25 -13.26
N LEU A 31 0.28 -4.17 -14.21
CA LEU A 31 0.96 -2.92 -14.60
C LEU A 31 0.33 -2.31 -15.85
N VAL A 32 -0.23 -1.09 -15.74
CA VAL A 32 -0.65 -0.27 -16.89
C VAL A 32 0.28 0.94 -17.01
N ALA A 33 1.26 0.91 -17.93
CA ALA A 33 2.32 1.93 -18.04
C ALA A 33 2.52 2.49 -19.47
N ARG A 34 2.43 3.81 -19.63
CA ARG A 34 2.82 4.63 -20.82
C ARG A 34 3.62 5.86 -20.33
N ALA A 35 4.72 6.37 -20.90
CA ALA A 35 5.96 5.83 -21.44
C ALA A 35 7.14 6.87 -21.34
N ASP A 36 7.60 7.33 -20.16
CA ASP A 36 8.92 8.02 -19.97
C ASP A 36 9.31 8.15 -18.48
N ILE A 37 9.43 7.00 -17.82
CA ILE A 37 10.10 6.86 -16.53
C ILE A 37 11.31 5.99 -16.82
N ASN A 38 12.50 6.61 -16.83
CA ASN A 38 13.78 6.00 -17.21
C ASN A 38 13.89 4.59 -16.62
N ASN A 39 13.87 3.58 -17.50
CA ASN A 39 13.88 2.16 -17.17
C ASN A 39 12.78 1.71 -16.16
N LYS A 40 11.55 1.52 -16.69
CA LYS A 40 10.37 1.05 -15.94
C LYS A 40 10.61 -0.15 -15.03
N GLY A 41 11.43 -1.13 -15.45
CA GLY A 41 11.73 -2.30 -14.62
C GLY A 41 12.51 -1.93 -13.36
N SER A 42 13.46 -0.99 -13.48
CA SER A 42 14.17 -0.43 -12.33
C SER A 42 13.23 0.37 -11.44
N ALA A 43 12.34 1.18 -12.03
CA ALA A 43 11.39 1.99 -11.28
C ALA A 43 10.39 1.16 -10.48
N VAL A 44 9.82 0.11 -11.07
CA VAL A 44 8.91 -0.82 -10.39
C VAL A 44 9.61 -1.51 -9.22
N ASN A 45 10.86 -1.96 -9.40
CA ASN A 45 11.63 -2.59 -8.33
C ASN A 45 11.94 -1.62 -7.18
N ALA A 46 12.25 -0.35 -7.50
CA ALA A 46 12.49 0.69 -6.50
C ALA A 46 11.22 0.99 -5.68
N ILE A 47 10.08 1.24 -6.36
CA ILE A 47 8.78 1.46 -5.68
C ILE A 47 8.40 0.25 -4.84
N GLY A 48 8.54 -0.97 -5.38
CA GLY A 48 8.26 -2.20 -4.65
C GLY A 48 9.12 -2.35 -3.39
N THR A 49 10.39 -1.95 -3.44
CA THR A 49 11.29 -1.99 -2.28
C THR A 49 10.82 -1.01 -1.19
N ILE A 50 10.49 0.23 -1.56
CA ILE A 50 9.98 1.26 -0.64
C ILE A 50 8.66 0.82 0.00
N VAL A 51 7.74 0.30 -0.82
CA VAL A 51 6.46 -0.24 -0.35
C VAL A 51 6.69 -1.38 0.64
N ASN A 52 7.54 -2.35 0.34
CA ASN A 52 7.80 -3.50 1.21
C ASN A 52 8.40 -3.10 2.56
N GLN A 53 9.34 -2.16 2.55
CA GLN A 53 9.92 -1.60 3.75
C GLN A 53 8.84 -0.90 4.59
N THR A 54 7.98 -0.10 3.95
CA THR A 54 6.91 0.61 4.65
C THR A 54 5.84 -0.34 5.19
N VAL A 55 5.42 -1.35 4.43
CA VAL A 55 4.49 -2.39 4.89
C VAL A 55 5.03 -3.09 6.14
N THR A 56 6.33 -3.43 6.15
CA THR A 56 6.97 -4.07 7.31
C THR A 56 6.94 -3.16 8.53
N LEU A 57 7.21 -1.86 8.36
CA LEU A 57 7.16 -0.87 9.45
C LEU A 57 5.75 -0.71 10.00
N VAL A 58 4.75 -0.49 9.14
CA VAL A 58 3.36 -0.28 9.61
C VAL A 58 2.76 -1.55 10.23
N GLN A 59 3.15 -2.75 9.78
CA GLN A 59 2.68 -4.00 10.39
C GLN A 59 3.22 -4.22 11.81
N GLN A 60 4.40 -3.66 12.13
CA GLN A 60 4.98 -3.70 13.47
C GLN A 60 4.28 -2.74 14.45
N MET A 61 3.53 -1.76 13.94
CA MET A 61 2.74 -0.88 14.79
C MET A 61 1.59 -1.64 15.46
N VAL A 62 1.43 -1.38 16.75
CA VAL A 62 0.33 -1.93 17.57
C VAL A 62 -0.95 -1.08 17.41
N ASP A 63 -0.83 0.10 16.80
CA ASP A 63 -1.87 1.12 16.74
C ASP A 63 -3.06 0.77 15.83
N GLU A 64 -4.14 1.55 15.96
CA GLU A 64 -5.38 1.43 15.19
C GLU A 64 -5.12 1.53 13.68
N ASP A 65 -5.97 0.86 12.89
CA ASP A 65 -5.79 0.71 11.44
C ASP A 65 -5.67 2.04 10.68
N ILE A 66 -6.29 3.10 11.20
CA ILE A 66 -6.25 4.44 10.62
C ILE A 66 -4.82 5.02 10.62
N GLU A 67 -4.07 4.86 11.72
CA GLU A 67 -2.72 5.43 11.81
C GLU A 67 -1.75 4.70 10.89
N ARG A 68 -1.86 3.36 10.79
CA ARG A 68 -1.08 2.58 9.82
C ARG A 68 -1.31 3.03 8.38
N ARG A 69 -2.57 3.28 8.01
CA ARG A 69 -2.91 3.74 6.64
C ARG A 69 -2.35 5.11 6.37
N LYS A 70 -2.48 6.03 7.32
CA LYS A 70 -1.92 7.38 7.23
C LYS A 70 -0.40 7.37 7.14
N GLU A 71 0.27 6.58 7.96
CA GLU A 71 1.73 6.45 7.90
C GLU A 71 2.17 5.80 6.59
N PHE A 72 1.47 4.75 6.14
CA PHE A 72 1.72 4.12 4.85
C PHE A 72 1.62 5.12 3.69
N THR A 73 0.49 5.84 3.56
CA THR A 73 0.28 6.77 2.44
C THR A 73 1.31 7.88 2.43
N GLN A 74 1.56 8.51 3.59
CA GLN A 74 2.49 9.62 3.73
C GLN A 74 3.93 9.21 3.48
N LYS A 75 4.37 8.10 4.08
CA LYS A 75 5.75 7.62 3.95
C LYS A 75 6.05 7.14 2.53
N VAL A 76 5.16 6.33 1.92
CA VAL A 76 5.36 5.88 0.54
C VAL A 76 5.38 7.06 -0.41
N SER A 77 4.46 8.04 -0.26
CA SER A 77 4.46 9.22 -1.13
C SER A 77 5.76 10.01 -1.01
N ALA A 78 6.26 10.26 0.20
CA ALA A 78 7.49 11.00 0.43
C ALA A 78 8.74 10.26 -0.08
N ASP A 79 8.89 8.98 0.25
CA ASP A 79 10.05 8.18 -0.13
C ASP A 79 10.12 7.97 -1.65
N VAL A 80 8.98 7.73 -2.31
CA VAL A 80 8.93 7.60 -3.77
C VAL A 80 9.24 8.94 -4.45
N THR A 81 8.76 10.08 -3.93
CA THR A 81 9.16 11.39 -4.48
C THR A 81 10.66 11.65 -4.33
N ALA A 82 11.28 11.21 -3.24
CA ALA A 82 12.73 11.32 -3.06
C ALA A 82 13.52 10.46 -4.06
N GLU A 83 13.00 9.28 -4.41
CA GLU A 83 13.59 8.36 -5.39
C GLU A 83 13.41 8.86 -6.84
N PHE A 84 12.29 9.53 -7.14
CA PHE A 84 11.95 10.03 -8.48
C PHE A 84 11.86 11.58 -8.50
N PRO A 85 12.98 12.30 -8.36
CA PRO A 85 12.97 13.76 -8.35
C PRO A 85 12.44 14.33 -9.67
N GLY A 86 11.59 15.36 -9.58
CA GLY A 86 10.94 15.98 -10.74
C GLY A 86 9.76 15.20 -11.33
N GLN A 87 9.31 14.14 -10.64
CA GLN A 87 8.04 13.46 -10.90
C GLN A 87 7.03 13.82 -9.82
N SER A 88 5.76 13.80 -10.19
CA SER A 88 4.64 13.88 -9.27
C SER A 88 4.26 12.48 -8.79
N VAL A 89 3.96 12.36 -7.50
CA VAL A 89 3.61 11.08 -6.86
C VAL A 89 2.28 11.21 -6.13
N ILE A 90 1.40 10.26 -6.35
CA ILE A 90 0.13 10.11 -5.63
C ILE A 90 0.02 8.68 -5.12
N VAL A 91 -0.29 8.50 -3.85
CA VAL A 91 -0.64 7.22 -3.25
C VAL A 91 -2.14 7.26 -2.94
N CYS A 92 -2.93 6.29 -3.40
CA CYS A 92 -4.38 6.33 -3.29
C CYS A 92 -5.01 4.94 -3.11
N ASN A 93 -5.93 4.79 -2.16
CA ASN A 93 -6.73 3.58 -1.91
C ASN A 93 -8.19 3.70 -2.40
N VAL A 94 -8.61 4.88 -2.84
CA VAL A 94 -9.94 5.11 -3.44
C VAL A 94 -9.87 5.12 -4.96
N GLY A 95 -11.02 5.03 -5.62
CA GLY A 95 -11.10 5.15 -7.08
C GLY A 95 -10.59 6.53 -7.54
N TYR A 96 -9.99 6.57 -8.74
CA TYR A 96 -9.50 7.79 -9.36
C TYR A 96 -9.57 7.70 -10.89
N SER A 97 -9.38 8.83 -11.56
CA SER A 97 -9.12 8.91 -12.99
C SER A 97 -7.84 9.68 -13.24
N LEU A 98 -7.08 9.25 -14.24
CA LEU A 98 -5.82 9.86 -14.64
C LEU A 98 -5.90 10.15 -16.14
N THR A 99 -5.76 11.41 -16.54
CA THR A 99 -5.89 11.88 -17.93
C THR A 99 -4.72 12.78 -18.31
N GLY A 100 -4.46 12.94 -19.60
CA GLY A 100 -3.32 13.72 -20.11
C GLY A 100 -2.20 12.84 -20.67
N ASP A 101 -1.38 13.44 -21.52
CA ASP A 101 -0.41 12.73 -22.36
C ASP A 101 0.95 12.52 -21.70
N GLY A 102 1.18 13.12 -20.54
CA GLY A 102 2.40 12.93 -19.77
C GLY A 102 2.60 11.48 -19.34
N ASP A 103 3.83 11.14 -18.94
CA ASP A 103 4.16 9.77 -18.64
C ASP A 103 3.66 9.35 -17.27
N GLN A 104 3.33 8.07 -17.12
CA GLN A 104 2.84 7.50 -15.88
C GLN A 104 3.34 6.07 -15.65
N LEU A 105 3.48 5.75 -14.37
CA LEU A 105 3.63 4.42 -13.82
C LEU A 105 2.63 4.28 -12.68
N VAL A 106 1.85 3.21 -12.71
CA VAL A 106 0.97 2.82 -11.61
C VAL A 106 1.50 1.51 -11.05
N TYR A 107 1.72 1.49 -9.74
CA TYR A 107 2.12 0.32 -8.99
C TYR A 107 1.08 0.02 -7.90
N SER A 108 0.30 -1.03 -8.09
CA SER A 108 -0.70 -1.46 -7.11
C SER A 108 -0.08 -2.38 -6.06
N THR A 109 -0.38 -2.13 -4.79
CA THR A 109 0.06 -2.94 -3.66
C THR A 109 -1.07 -3.13 -2.67
N SER A 110 -1.04 -4.24 -1.91
CA SER A 110 -2.00 -4.49 -0.84
C SER A 110 -1.26 -4.97 0.40
N TYR A 111 -1.79 -4.63 1.56
CA TYR A 111 -1.38 -5.28 2.80
C TYR A 111 -2.59 -5.66 3.64
N ASN A 112 -2.41 -6.69 4.46
CA ASN A 112 -3.44 -7.16 5.36
C ASN A 112 -3.61 -6.16 6.51
N ALA A 113 -4.75 -5.48 6.55
CA ALA A 113 -5.16 -4.72 7.71
C ALA A 113 -5.53 -5.70 8.83
N LYS A 114 -4.92 -5.57 10.02
CA LYS A 114 -5.23 -6.43 11.19
C LYS A 114 -6.73 -6.49 11.52
N VAL A 115 -7.51 -5.48 11.12
CA VAL A 115 -8.96 -5.41 11.29
C VAL A 115 -9.60 -5.17 9.93
N GLY A 116 -10.25 -6.19 9.37
CA GLY A 116 -11.01 -6.10 8.12
C GLY A 116 -10.41 -6.87 6.94
N SER A 117 -10.76 -6.43 5.73
CA SER A 117 -10.22 -6.95 4.47
C SER A 117 -8.90 -6.27 4.12
N ASP A 118 -8.15 -6.87 3.18
CA ASP A 118 -6.93 -6.27 2.64
C ASP A 118 -7.19 -4.85 2.10
N VAL A 119 -6.22 -3.98 2.30
CA VAL A 119 -6.29 -2.58 1.87
C VAL A 119 -5.34 -2.40 0.70
N THR A 120 -5.88 -2.08 -0.48
CA THR A 120 -5.13 -1.91 -1.72
C THR A 120 -4.83 -0.44 -1.98
N PHE A 121 -3.58 -0.09 -2.22
CA PHE A 121 -3.15 1.24 -2.63
C PHE A 121 -2.52 1.18 -4.01
N ASP A 122 -2.78 2.20 -4.80
CA ASP A 122 -2.03 2.51 -6.01
C ASP A 122 -1.00 3.60 -5.71
N VAL A 123 0.25 3.34 -6.08
CA VAL A 123 1.33 4.33 -6.12
C VAL A 123 1.47 4.77 -7.57
N ILE A 124 1.09 6.01 -7.83
CA ILE A 124 1.04 6.63 -9.16
C ILE A 124 2.20 7.61 -9.23
N VAL A 125 3.14 7.36 -10.14
CA VAL A 125 4.24 8.27 -10.47
C VAL A 125 4.00 8.80 -11.86
N PHE A 126 4.04 10.12 -12.06
CA PHE A 126 3.81 10.70 -13.37
C PHE A 126 4.54 12.02 -13.60
N LYS A 127 4.66 12.38 -14.87
CA LYS A 127 5.19 13.66 -15.33
C LYS A 127 4.08 14.47 -15.99
N SER A 128 4.13 15.79 -15.86
CA SER A 128 3.24 16.70 -16.60
C SER A 128 3.43 16.54 -18.12
N PRO A 129 2.39 16.77 -18.94
CA PRO A 129 1.04 17.19 -18.56
C PRO A 129 0.18 16.01 -18.05
N LYS A 130 -0.47 16.17 -16.89
CA LYS A 130 -1.35 15.15 -16.32
C LYS A 130 -2.37 15.73 -15.35
N ASP A 131 -3.58 15.21 -15.42
CA ASP A 131 -4.64 15.48 -14.46
C ASP A 131 -5.00 14.19 -13.71
N PHE A 132 -5.10 14.31 -12.38
CA PHE A 132 -5.59 13.27 -11.49
C PHE A 132 -6.87 13.76 -10.82
N VAL A 133 -7.92 12.96 -10.86
CA VAL A 133 -9.18 13.24 -10.16
C VAL A 133 -9.52 12.07 -9.25
N ARG A 134 -9.63 12.34 -7.96
CA ARG A 134 -10.05 11.37 -6.95
C ARG A 134 -11.58 11.20 -6.98
N ASN A 135 -12.05 9.96 -7.08
CA ASN A 135 -13.46 9.59 -7.13
C ASN A 135 -13.93 8.97 -5.81
N GLY A 136 -13.75 9.70 -4.69
CA GLY A 136 -14.16 9.27 -3.36
C GLY A 136 -13.62 10.19 -2.26
N ASP A 137 -14.23 10.14 -1.07
CA ASP A 137 -13.69 10.83 0.11
C ASP A 137 -12.79 9.87 0.90
N GLY A 138 -11.49 10.13 0.82
CA GLY A 138 -10.49 9.28 1.42
C GLY A 138 -9.93 9.76 2.76
N GLY A 139 -9.97 11.07 3.04
CA GLY A 139 -9.07 11.68 4.04
C GLY A 139 -7.59 11.33 3.84
N PHE A 140 -6.67 11.90 4.62
CA PHE A 140 -5.22 11.62 4.47
C PHE A 140 -4.84 10.14 4.69
N GLN A 141 -5.70 9.38 5.38
CA GLN A 141 -5.51 7.94 5.55
C GLN A 141 -5.60 7.16 4.24
N ASN A 142 -6.40 7.61 3.26
CA ASN A 142 -6.61 6.84 2.03
C ASN A 142 -5.90 7.45 0.82
N TRP A 143 -5.31 8.63 0.95
CA TRP A 143 -4.43 9.17 -0.09
C TRP A 143 -3.45 10.21 0.46
N ALA A 144 -2.30 10.30 -0.20
CA ALA A 144 -1.30 11.34 0.00
C ALA A 144 -0.66 11.65 -1.35
N TYR A 145 -0.15 12.87 -1.52
CA TYR A 145 0.50 13.28 -2.75
C TYR A 145 1.69 14.19 -2.45
N ASN A 146 2.64 14.17 -3.38
CA ASN A 146 3.77 15.07 -3.47
C ASN A 146 3.95 15.36 -4.94
N VAL A 147 3.53 16.56 -5.35
CA VAL A 147 3.45 16.94 -6.77
C VAL A 147 4.41 18.06 -7.08
N ASP A 148 4.83 18.14 -8.33
CA ASP A 148 5.67 19.23 -8.82
C ASP A 148 5.03 20.60 -8.52
N ALA A 149 5.85 21.62 -8.29
CA ALA A 149 5.40 22.96 -7.92
C ALA A 149 4.56 23.65 -9.01
N SER A 150 4.59 23.15 -10.25
CA SER A 150 3.74 23.62 -11.34
C SER A 150 2.30 23.11 -11.26
N CYS A 151 2.04 22.08 -10.46
CA CYS A 151 0.71 21.49 -10.31
C CYS A 151 -0.20 22.33 -9.43
N ASN A 152 -1.49 22.37 -9.76
CA ASN A 152 -2.54 22.96 -8.95
C ASN A 152 -3.38 21.88 -8.28
N GLU A 153 -3.72 22.07 -7.02
CA GLU A 153 -4.56 21.15 -6.25
C GLU A 153 -5.86 21.83 -5.83
N ASP A 154 -6.99 21.15 -6.06
CA ASP A 154 -8.32 21.57 -5.62
C ASP A 154 -9.16 20.36 -5.18
N GLY A 155 -9.28 20.14 -3.87
CA GLY A 155 -10.29 19.23 -3.29
C GLY A 155 -10.19 17.75 -3.70
N GLY A 156 -9.05 17.30 -4.21
CA GLY A 156 -8.86 15.95 -4.79
C GLY A 156 -8.75 15.92 -6.32
N HIS A 157 -8.75 17.08 -6.97
CA HIS A 157 -8.29 17.26 -8.33
C HIS A 157 -6.86 17.84 -8.30
N ILE A 158 -5.94 17.21 -9.02
CA ILE A 158 -4.57 17.69 -9.23
C ILE A 158 -4.39 17.88 -10.73
N SER A 159 -4.08 19.09 -11.14
CA SER A 159 -3.83 19.43 -12.54
C SER A 159 -2.39 19.91 -12.70
N CYS A 160 -1.61 19.16 -13.46
CA CYS A 160 -0.21 19.44 -13.77
C CYS A 160 -0.09 19.78 -15.26
N PRO A 161 0.05 21.06 -15.64
CA PRO A 161 0.05 21.50 -17.04
C PRO A 161 1.33 21.13 -17.82
#